data_AF-A0A7W7T3V5-F1
#
_entry.id   AF-A0A7W7T3V5-F1
#
_cell.length_a   1.000
_cell.length_b   1.000
_cell.length_c   1.000
_cell.angle_alpha   90.00
_cell.angle_beta   90.00
_cell.angle_gamma   90.00
#
_symmetry.space_group_name_H-M   'P 1'
#
loop_
_entity.id
_entity.type
_entity.pdbx_description
1 polymer ?
#
loop_
_entity_poly.entity_id
_entity_poly.type
_entity_poly.pdbx_seq_one_letter_code
_entity_poly.pdbx_strand_id
1 'polypeptide(L)'
;MTLPYGPDDDSAAYHYINAALRGREAEAWRLLASDAHVEQTDRVMRAMLDRITVARKHRTAQRAKARAQAASGEITQEEYRRDAAEDAARASKTAHFETLLREQYRSIGQAARRLRGDDVRAELTDLVVALGAAVDAHRAAVLAGGYEPTAADRSLWERLATLDAPDGTGRTSVEELVQRHTERQDDFGRVLAGIVLDVAGDATSVPRAAVATAWKRTVAPTLAPEQKAEFAAKGKGSLATEKLRKALGHLERKGLVKRSEAADGQRLDLLDRRGLEDLADG
;
A
#
# COMPACT_ATOMS: atom_id res chain seq x y z
N MET A 1 13.43 11.49 21.69
CA MET A 1 14.08 12.58 20.95
C MET A 1 13.10 13.06 19.89
N THR A 2 12.93 14.37 19.72
CA THR A 2 12.02 14.97 18.73
C THR A 2 12.84 15.62 17.63
N LEU A 3 12.30 15.66 16.41
CA LEU A 3 12.94 16.43 15.34
C LEU A 3 12.89 17.94 15.67
N PRO A 4 13.88 18.73 15.22
CA PRO A 4 13.96 20.15 15.55
C PRO A 4 12.98 21.02 14.73
N TYR A 5 11.94 20.43 14.14
CA TYR A 5 10.97 21.10 13.26
C TYR A 5 9.60 20.43 13.34
N GLY A 6 8.58 21.18 12.91
CA GLY A 6 7.19 20.72 12.90
C GLY A 6 6.85 19.78 11.72
N PRO A 7 5.73 19.04 11.81
CA PRO A 7 5.34 18.00 10.85
C PRO A 7 5.03 18.52 9.42
N ASP A 8 4.82 19.83 9.25
CA ASP A 8 4.54 20.48 7.97
C ASP A 8 5.66 21.43 7.50
N ASP A 9 6.75 21.54 8.26
CA ASP A 9 7.90 22.39 7.89
C ASP A 9 8.85 21.64 6.94
N ASP A 10 8.44 21.49 5.68
CA ASP A 10 9.21 20.82 4.63
C ASP A 10 10.56 21.52 4.34
N SER A 11 10.67 22.81 4.63
CA SER A 11 11.91 23.58 4.47
C SER A 11 12.94 23.18 5.51
N ALA A 12 12.56 23.17 6.80
CA ALA A 12 13.44 22.72 7.86
C ALA A 12 13.77 21.22 7.72
N ALA A 13 12.79 20.40 7.31
CA ALA A 13 13.01 18.99 7.00
C ALA A 13 14.05 18.80 5.88
N TYR A 14 13.99 19.59 4.81
CA TYR A 14 14.99 19.56 3.73
C TYR A 14 16.41 19.84 4.25
N HIS A 15 16.58 20.86 5.08
CA HIS A 15 17.88 21.21 5.65
C HIS A 15 18.41 20.11 6.58
N TYR A 16 17.53 19.55 7.42
CA TYR A 16 17.89 18.47 8.33
C TYR A 16 18.25 17.18 7.60
N ILE A 17 17.46 16.75 6.61
CA ILE A 17 17.74 15.55 5.80
C ILE A 17 19.08 15.70 5.07
N ASN A 18 19.38 16.89 4.53
CA ASN A 18 20.67 17.16 3.88
C ASN A 18 21.85 17.06 4.86
N ALA A 19 21.68 17.55 6.09
CA ALA A 19 22.68 17.39 7.15
C ALA A 19 22.86 15.91 7.54
N ALA A 20 21.75 15.18 7.75
CA ALA A 20 21.76 13.77 8.11
C ALA A 20 22.39 12.88 7.02
N LEU A 21 22.19 13.19 5.73
CA LEU A 21 22.85 12.51 4.61
C LEU A 21 24.39 12.68 4.64
N ARG A 22 24.88 13.83 5.10
CA ARG A 22 26.31 14.13 5.19
C ARG A 22 26.95 13.54 6.45
N GLY A 23 26.25 13.61 7.58
CA GLY A 23 26.72 13.10 8.88
C GLY A 23 26.61 11.58 9.03
N ARG A 24 25.78 10.91 8.22
CA ARG A 24 25.50 9.46 8.31
C ARG A 24 25.03 9.00 9.69
N GLU A 25 24.34 9.88 10.41
CA GLU A 25 23.90 9.62 11.79
C GLU A 25 22.74 8.62 11.83
N ALA A 26 23.00 7.40 12.29
CA ALA A 26 22.00 6.33 12.32
C ALA A 26 20.77 6.65 13.18
N GLU A 27 20.94 7.47 14.22
CA GLU A 27 19.85 7.88 15.10
C GLU A 27 18.93 8.92 14.43
N ALA A 28 19.50 9.87 13.67
CA ALA A 28 18.73 10.81 12.87
C ALA A 28 17.84 10.09 11.84
N TRP A 29 18.37 9.06 11.18
CA TRP A 29 17.59 8.25 10.24
C TRP A 29 16.50 7.41 10.90
N ARG A 30 16.72 6.93 12.14
CA ARG A 30 15.66 6.27 12.91
C ARG A 30 14.50 7.22 13.23
N LEU A 31 14.79 8.47 13.57
CA LEU A 31 13.76 9.49 13.82
C LEU A 31 13.02 9.89 12.54
N LEU A 32 13.74 10.08 11.44
CA LEU A 32 13.16 10.39 10.13
C LEU A 32 12.28 9.23 9.59
N ALA A 33 12.62 7.99 9.93
CA ALA A 33 11.84 6.81 9.56
C ALA A 33 10.66 6.51 10.50
N SER A 34 10.47 7.29 11.58
CA SER A 34 9.36 7.09 12.51
C SER A 34 8.01 7.49 11.89
N ASP A 35 6.94 6.83 12.31
CA ASP A 35 5.59 7.04 11.75
C ASP A 35 5.13 8.50 11.78
N ALA A 36 5.57 9.27 12.78
CA ALA A 36 5.24 10.69 12.91
C ALA A 36 5.83 11.57 11.80
N HIS A 37 6.90 11.11 11.13
CA HIS A 37 7.71 11.94 10.23
C HIS A 37 8.05 11.28 8.89
N VAL A 38 7.78 9.99 8.73
CA VAL A 38 8.19 9.23 7.55
C VAL A 38 7.52 9.69 6.26
N GLU A 39 6.27 10.20 6.33
CA GLU A 39 5.60 10.74 5.13
C GLU A 39 6.17 12.08 4.70
N GLN A 40 6.44 12.97 5.65
CA GLN A 40 7.11 14.24 5.40
C GLN A 40 8.51 13.99 4.82
N THR A 41 9.23 13.01 5.39
CA THR A 41 10.55 12.60 4.92
C THR A 41 10.49 12.04 3.50
N ASP A 42 9.56 11.13 3.19
CA ASP A 42 9.33 10.60 1.83
C ASP A 42 9.03 11.73 0.83
N ARG A 43 8.13 12.65 1.18
CA ARG A 43 7.75 13.81 0.35
C ARG A 43 8.96 14.70 0.06
N VAL A 44 9.73 15.07 1.08
CA VAL A 44 10.91 15.93 0.92
C VAL A 44 12.01 15.24 0.12
N MET A 45 12.28 13.95 0.37
CA MET A 45 13.28 13.19 -0.39
C MET A 45 12.90 13.04 -1.87
N ARG A 46 11.61 12.86 -2.20
CA ARG A 46 11.12 12.90 -3.59
C ARG A 46 11.37 14.27 -4.22
N ALA A 47 11.01 15.34 -3.53
CA ALA A 47 11.26 16.71 -4.02
C ALA A 47 12.76 16.97 -4.25
N MET A 48 13.65 16.42 -3.43
CA MET A 48 15.09 16.49 -3.63
C MET A 48 15.54 15.76 -4.90
N LEU A 49 15.04 14.54 -5.14
CA LEU A 49 15.32 13.76 -6.35
C LEU A 49 14.79 14.45 -7.62
N ASP A 50 13.61 15.06 -7.54
CA ASP A 50 13.01 15.81 -8.64
C ASP A 50 13.84 17.06 -8.96
N ARG A 51 14.28 17.81 -7.94
CA ARG A 51 15.20 18.95 -8.11
C ARG A 51 16.51 18.54 -8.78
N ILE A 52 17.09 17.40 -8.41
CA ILE A 52 18.29 16.86 -9.08
C ILE A 52 18.02 16.58 -10.56
N THR A 53 16.87 15.98 -10.87
CA THR A 53 16.45 15.67 -12.24
C THR A 53 16.27 16.94 -13.07
N VAL A 54 15.58 17.95 -12.52
CA VAL A 54 15.39 19.26 -13.16
C VAL A 54 16.74 19.95 -13.39
N ALA A 55 17.61 19.98 -12.38
CA ALA A 55 18.95 20.57 -12.49
C ALA A 55 19.81 19.86 -13.54
N ARG A 56 19.68 18.53 -13.69
CA ARG A 56 20.37 17.77 -14.74
C ARG A 56 19.88 18.16 -16.13
N LYS A 57 18.56 18.30 -16.33
CA LYS A 57 17.98 18.78 -17.60
C LYS A 57 18.48 20.19 -17.93
N HIS A 58 18.43 21.10 -16.96
CA HIS A 58 18.91 22.47 -17.13
C HIS A 58 20.40 22.52 -17.51
N ARG A 59 21.27 21.79 -16.79
CA ARG A 59 22.70 21.70 -17.13
C ARG A 59 22.95 21.12 -18.52
N THR A 60 22.17 20.12 -18.92
CA THR A 60 22.28 19.54 -20.27
C THR A 60 21.98 20.59 -21.34
N ALA A 61 20.92 21.40 -21.13
CA ALA A 61 20.58 22.51 -22.02
C ALA A 61 21.65 23.61 -22.01
N GLN A 62 22.18 23.99 -20.84
CA GLN A 62 23.27 24.98 -20.74
C GLN A 62 24.53 24.51 -21.46
N ARG A 63 24.92 23.24 -21.32
CA ARG A 63 26.06 22.66 -22.05
C ARG A 63 25.84 22.67 -23.57
N ALA A 64 24.64 22.36 -24.03
CA ALA A 64 24.30 22.44 -25.44
C ALA A 64 24.42 23.88 -25.97
N LYS A 65 23.93 24.86 -25.20
CA LYS A 65 24.08 26.29 -25.50
C LYS A 65 25.55 26.71 -25.54
N ALA A 66 26.34 26.42 -24.50
CA ALA A 66 27.75 26.78 -24.44
C ALA A 66 28.55 26.14 -25.60
N ARG A 67 28.22 24.90 -25.98
CA ARG A 67 28.82 24.24 -27.15
C ARG A 67 28.49 24.97 -28.46
N ALA A 68 27.26 25.45 -28.62
CA ALA A 68 26.87 26.24 -29.79
C ALA A 68 27.60 27.59 -29.84
N GLN A 69 27.74 28.28 -28.70
CA GLN A 69 28.46 29.56 -28.60
C GLN A 69 29.96 29.41 -28.88
N ALA A 70 30.57 28.31 -28.42
CA ALA A 70 31.96 28.01 -28.73
C ALA A 70 32.16 27.68 -30.22
N ALA A 71 31.14 27.09 -30.88
CA ALA A 71 31.18 26.79 -32.31
C ALA A 71 30.93 28.04 -33.18
N SER A 72 30.12 29.01 -32.71
CA SER A 72 29.91 30.29 -33.39
C SER A 72 31.03 31.30 -33.13
N GLY A 73 31.94 31.02 -32.20
CA GLY A 73 33.03 31.91 -31.81
C GLY A 73 32.63 33.04 -30.86
N GLU A 74 31.40 32.99 -30.30
CA GLU A 74 30.93 33.94 -29.27
C GLU A 74 31.70 33.82 -27.95
N ILE A 75 32.21 32.63 -27.65
CA ILE A 75 33.11 32.37 -26.53
C ILE A 75 34.36 31.64 -27.03
N THR A 76 35.48 31.83 -26.34
CA THR A 76 36.73 31.14 -26.67
C THR A 76 36.66 29.66 -26.26
N GLN A 77 37.50 28.82 -26.89
CA GLN A 77 37.63 27.41 -26.52
C GLN A 77 38.21 27.23 -25.10
N GLU A 78 39.03 28.19 -24.64
CA GLU A 78 39.58 28.21 -23.28
C GLU A 78 38.47 28.41 -22.24
N GLU A 79 37.58 29.40 -22.46
CA GLU A 79 36.41 29.67 -21.62
C GLU A 79 35.45 28.48 -21.58
N TYR A 80 35.16 27.89 -22.74
CA TYR A 80 34.33 26.68 -22.82
C TYR A 80 34.90 25.52 -22.00
N ARG A 81 36.22 25.28 -22.06
CA ARG A 81 36.88 24.20 -21.29
C ARG A 81 36.84 24.45 -19.79
N ARG A 82 37.05 25.71 -19.35
CA ARG A 82 36.97 26.08 -17.93
C ARG A 82 35.57 25.83 -17.39
N ASP A 83 34.54 26.32 -18.10
CA ASP A 83 33.15 26.17 -17.69
C ASP A 83 32.73 24.69 -17.69
N ALA A 84 33.17 23.91 -18.68
CA ALA A 84 32.93 22.48 -18.74
C ALA A 84 33.59 21.71 -17.56
N ALA A 85 34.78 22.13 -17.12
CA ALA A 85 35.48 21.52 -16.00
C ALA A 85 34.78 21.82 -14.66
N GLU A 86 34.34 23.06 -14.42
CA GLU A 86 33.55 23.43 -13.24
C GLU A 86 32.24 22.64 -13.18
N ASP A 87 31.56 22.51 -14.31
CA ASP A 87 30.34 21.74 -14.45
C ASP A 87 30.56 20.25 -14.16
N ALA A 88 31.68 19.67 -14.63
CA ALA A 88 32.03 18.28 -14.36
C ALA A 88 32.25 18.03 -12.86
N ALA A 89 32.94 18.94 -12.16
CA ALA A 89 33.12 18.85 -10.72
C ALA A 89 31.78 18.95 -9.96
N ARG A 90 30.90 19.86 -10.36
CA ARG A 90 29.55 19.98 -9.79
C ARG A 90 28.71 18.72 -10.06
N ALA A 91 28.78 18.16 -11.27
CA ALA A 91 28.06 16.95 -11.66
C ALA A 91 28.49 15.74 -10.83
N SER A 92 29.80 15.57 -10.60
CA SER A 92 30.33 14.50 -9.76
C SER A 92 29.81 14.59 -8.31
N LYS A 93 29.85 15.79 -7.70
CA LYS A 93 29.29 16.02 -6.35
C LYS A 93 27.78 15.73 -6.31
N THR A 94 27.03 16.17 -7.31
CA THR A 94 25.58 15.87 -7.39
C THR A 94 25.32 14.36 -7.51
N ALA A 95 26.09 13.64 -8.33
CA ALA A 95 25.92 12.21 -8.52
C ALA A 95 26.20 11.42 -7.23
N HIS A 96 27.25 11.78 -6.49
CA HIS A 96 27.54 11.16 -5.20
C HIS A 96 26.40 11.40 -4.20
N PHE A 97 25.92 12.64 -4.10
CA PHE A 97 24.79 12.98 -3.26
C PHE A 97 23.51 12.24 -3.64
N GLU A 98 23.20 12.13 -4.94
CA GLU A 98 22.04 11.39 -5.44
C GLU A 98 22.11 9.91 -5.07
N THR A 99 23.28 9.29 -5.14
CA THR A 99 23.47 7.90 -4.72
C THR A 99 23.11 7.70 -3.24
N LEU A 100 23.64 8.56 -2.37
CA LEU A 100 23.33 8.51 -0.92
C LEU A 100 21.83 8.75 -0.66
N LEU A 101 21.25 9.73 -1.35
CA LEU A 101 19.83 10.05 -1.25
C LEU A 101 18.96 8.88 -1.71
N ARG A 102 19.29 8.24 -2.83
CA ARG A 102 18.56 7.07 -3.36
C ARG A 102 18.66 5.86 -2.42
N GLU A 103 19.82 5.63 -1.82
CA GLU A 103 20.01 4.55 -0.86
C GLU A 103 19.06 4.69 0.33
N GLN A 104 19.07 5.87 0.97
CA GLN A 104 18.18 6.15 2.11
C GLN A 104 16.71 6.21 1.70
N TYR A 105 16.42 6.75 0.51
CA TYR A 105 15.06 6.83 -0.01
C TYR A 105 14.42 5.46 -0.21
N ARG A 106 15.19 4.40 -0.52
CA ARG A 106 14.62 3.04 -0.59
C ARG A 106 14.07 2.59 0.77
N SER A 107 14.80 2.87 1.85
CA SER A 107 14.41 2.53 3.22
C SER A 107 13.20 3.36 3.67
N ILE A 108 13.29 4.70 3.54
CA ILE A 108 12.21 5.62 3.90
C ILE A 108 10.97 5.37 3.04
N GLY A 109 11.12 5.20 1.73
CA GLY A 109 10.00 4.94 0.82
C GLY A 109 9.33 3.59 1.08
N GLN A 110 10.03 2.60 1.65
CA GLN A 110 9.40 1.38 2.13
C GLN A 110 8.62 1.62 3.43
N ALA A 111 9.19 2.36 4.39
CA ALA A 111 8.52 2.70 5.64
C ALA A 111 7.27 3.58 5.40
N ALA A 112 7.34 4.58 4.52
CA ALA A 112 6.21 5.41 4.11
C ALA A 112 5.11 4.60 3.42
N ARG A 113 5.46 3.64 2.54
CA ARG A 113 4.48 2.73 1.92
C ARG A 113 3.80 1.82 2.95
N ARG A 114 4.56 1.31 3.92
CA ARG A 114 3.99 0.53 5.03
C ARG A 114 3.00 1.36 5.84
N LEU A 115 3.33 2.62 6.14
CA LEU A 115 2.46 3.54 6.87
C LEU A 115 1.17 3.86 6.09
N ARG A 116 1.26 4.09 4.78
CA ARG A 116 0.10 4.34 3.91
C ARG A 116 -0.79 3.11 3.68
N GLY A 117 -0.31 1.92 4.02
CA GLY A 117 -1.01 0.66 3.75
C GLY A 117 -0.77 0.10 2.35
N ASP A 118 0.04 0.78 1.53
CA ASP A 118 0.47 0.38 0.18
C ASP A 118 1.61 -0.66 0.23
N ASP A 119 1.49 -1.66 1.10
CA ASP A 119 2.43 -2.78 1.09
C ASP A 119 2.11 -3.64 -0.15
N VAL A 120 2.86 -3.40 -1.23
CA VAL A 120 2.77 -4.12 -2.51
C VAL A 120 2.69 -5.64 -2.29
N ARG A 121 3.29 -6.16 -1.22
CA ARG A 121 3.16 -7.58 -0.87
C ARG A 121 1.72 -7.96 -0.49
N ALA A 122 1.04 -7.17 0.33
CA ALA A 122 -0.34 -7.42 0.72
C ALA A 122 -1.29 -7.29 -0.48
N GLU A 123 -1.07 -6.29 -1.34
CA GLU A 123 -1.86 -6.12 -2.57
C GLU A 123 -1.63 -7.26 -3.57
N LEU A 124 -0.38 -7.67 -3.77
CA LEU A 124 -0.05 -8.84 -4.61
C LEU A 124 -0.62 -10.13 -4.02
N THR A 125 -0.57 -10.32 -2.70
CA THR A 125 -1.21 -11.47 -2.04
C THR A 125 -2.72 -11.44 -2.25
N ASP A 126 -3.38 -10.28 -2.08
CA ASP A 126 -4.83 -10.14 -2.31
C ASP A 126 -5.17 -10.42 -3.80
N LEU A 127 -4.34 -10.00 -4.76
CA LEU A 127 -4.50 -10.30 -6.19
C LEU A 127 -4.31 -11.79 -6.51
N VAL A 128 -3.33 -12.45 -5.89
CA VAL A 128 -3.10 -13.90 -6.03
C VAL A 128 -4.29 -14.69 -5.48
N VAL A 129 -4.84 -14.28 -4.33
CA VAL A 129 -6.06 -14.88 -3.78
C VAL A 129 -7.25 -14.65 -4.72
N ALA A 130 -7.43 -13.44 -5.24
CA ALA A 130 -8.51 -13.15 -6.18
C ALA A 130 -8.42 -13.99 -7.47
N LEU A 131 -7.20 -14.18 -8.00
CA LEU A 131 -6.96 -15.04 -9.15
C LEU A 131 -7.31 -16.49 -8.85
N GLY A 132 -6.84 -17.04 -7.73
CA GLY A 132 -7.13 -18.42 -7.36
C GLY A 132 -8.63 -18.66 -7.15
N ALA A 133 -9.32 -17.74 -6.44
CA ALA A 133 -10.76 -17.80 -6.26
C ALA A 133 -11.55 -17.72 -7.59
N ALA A 134 -11.08 -16.92 -8.55
CA ALA A 134 -11.70 -16.84 -9.88
C ALA A 134 -11.53 -18.14 -10.67
N VAL A 135 -10.38 -18.80 -10.57
CA VAL A 135 -10.13 -20.09 -11.21
C VAL A 135 -10.97 -21.20 -10.55
N ASP A 136 -11.14 -21.18 -9.22
CA ASP A 136 -12.03 -22.10 -8.52
C ASP A 136 -13.50 -21.92 -8.94
N ALA A 137 -13.95 -20.66 -9.06
CA ALA A 137 -15.28 -20.35 -9.56
C ALA A 137 -15.48 -20.82 -11.02
N HIS A 138 -14.47 -20.66 -11.87
CA HIS A 138 -14.47 -21.19 -13.24
C HIS A 138 -14.56 -22.73 -13.24
N ARG A 139 -13.74 -23.40 -12.42
CA ARG A 139 -13.77 -24.86 -12.27
C ARG A 139 -15.15 -25.36 -11.84
N ALA A 140 -15.75 -24.72 -10.83
CA ALA A 140 -17.08 -25.05 -10.36
C ALA A 140 -18.14 -24.85 -11.45
N ALA A 141 -18.08 -23.75 -12.21
CA ALA A 141 -19.01 -23.45 -13.29
C ALA A 141 -18.92 -24.47 -14.45
N VAL A 142 -17.71 -24.85 -14.87
CA VAL A 142 -17.49 -25.85 -15.92
C VAL A 142 -18.06 -27.22 -15.50
N LEU A 143 -17.79 -27.65 -14.26
CA LEU A 143 -18.27 -28.92 -13.75
C LEU A 143 -19.79 -28.93 -13.52
N ALA A 144 -20.35 -27.85 -12.97
CA ALA A 144 -21.80 -27.72 -12.77
C ALA A 144 -22.59 -27.64 -14.08
N GLY A 145 -21.98 -27.13 -15.15
CA GLY A 145 -22.54 -27.11 -16.49
C GLY A 145 -22.58 -28.49 -17.18
N GLY A 146 -22.00 -29.52 -16.58
CA GLY A 146 -21.93 -30.87 -17.16
C GLY A 146 -21.01 -30.98 -18.38
N TYR A 147 -20.15 -29.99 -18.61
CA TYR A 147 -19.20 -30.00 -19.70
C TYR A 147 -17.92 -30.74 -19.30
N GLU A 148 -17.38 -31.52 -20.23
CA GLU A 148 -16.04 -32.09 -20.07
C GLU A 148 -14.99 -30.96 -20.15
N PRO A 149 -14.07 -30.86 -19.18
CA PRO A 149 -13.03 -29.83 -19.18
C PRO A 149 -12.15 -29.91 -20.43
N THR A 150 -11.98 -28.77 -21.10
CA THR A 150 -11.07 -28.69 -22.25
C THR A 150 -9.61 -28.91 -21.80
N ALA A 151 -8.72 -29.16 -22.75
CA ALA A 151 -7.29 -29.23 -22.45
C ALA A 151 -6.74 -27.91 -21.87
N ALA A 152 -7.33 -26.78 -22.26
CA ALA A 152 -6.98 -25.47 -21.72
C ALA A 152 -7.43 -25.32 -20.26
N ASP A 153 -8.65 -25.76 -19.94
CA ASP A 153 -9.17 -25.75 -18.55
C ASP A 153 -8.30 -26.61 -17.63
N ARG A 154 -7.98 -27.83 -18.07
CA ARG A 154 -7.10 -28.74 -17.31
C ARG A 154 -5.71 -28.15 -17.11
N SER A 155 -5.11 -27.57 -18.15
CA SER A 155 -3.78 -26.96 -18.02
C SER A 155 -3.78 -25.73 -17.11
N LEU A 156 -4.85 -24.93 -17.12
CA LEU A 156 -5.01 -23.80 -16.20
C LEU A 156 -5.08 -24.28 -14.74
N TRP A 157 -5.89 -25.30 -14.45
CA TRP A 157 -6.05 -25.84 -13.10
C TRP A 157 -4.76 -26.50 -12.60
N GLU A 158 -4.08 -27.27 -13.43
CA GLU A 158 -2.77 -27.86 -13.09
C GLU A 158 -1.72 -26.80 -12.77
N ARG A 159 -1.67 -25.70 -13.55
CA ARG A 159 -0.73 -24.60 -13.28
C ARG A 159 -1.02 -23.92 -11.95
N LEU A 160 -2.29 -23.71 -11.60
CA LEU A 160 -2.66 -23.13 -10.31
C LEU A 160 -2.28 -24.04 -9.13
N ALA A 161 -2.51 -25.35 -9.26
CA ALA A 161 -2.19 -26.35 -8.22
C ALA A 161 -0.69 -26.40 -7.90
N THR A 162 0.16 -26.06 -8.87
CA THR A 162 1.63 -26.01 -8.70
C THR A 162 2.17 -24.63 -8.31
N LEU A 163 1.31 -23.62 -8.21
CA LEU A 163 1.75 -22.25 -7.92
C LEU A 163 1.89 -22.03 -6.41
N ASP A 164 3.10 -21.67 -5.99
CA ASP A 164 3.40 -21.31 -4.60
C ASP A 164 3.45 -19.80 -4.41
N ALA A 165 2.78 -19.32 -3.37
CA ALA A 165 2.81 -17.94 -2.90
C ALA A 165 3.53 -17.83 -1.54
N PRO A 166 4.21 -16.70 -1.25
CA PRO A 166 4.72 -16.42 0.08
C PRO A 166 3.56 -16.17 1.06
N ASP A 167 3.63 -16.81 2.23
CA ASP A 167 2.77 -16.62 3.40
C ASP A 167 3.62 -16.12 4.58
N GLY A 168 3.00 -15.52 5.60
CA GLY A 168 3.67 -14.99 6.78
C GLY A 168 4.56 -15.98 7.54
N THR A 169 4.41 -17.29 7.27
CA THR A 169 5.15 -18.41 7.87
C THR A 169 6.07 -19.16 6.88
N GLY A 170 6.08 -18.82 5.59
CA GLY A 170 6.85 -19.58 4.58
C GLY A 170 6.30 -19.46 3.15
N ARG A 171 6.32 -20.56 2.39
CA ARG A 171 5.62 -20.69 1.10
C ARG A 171 4.41 -21.61 1.29
N THR A 172 3.34 -21.32 0.57
CA THR A 172 2.10 -22.12 0.56
C THR A 172 1.57 -22.22 -0.85
N SER A 173 0.83 -23.29 -1.17
CA SER A 173 0.13 -23.37 -2.45
C SER A 173 -0.95 -22.27 -2.52
N VAL A 174 -1.24 -21.78 -3.73
CA VAL A 174 -2.31 -20.80 -3.94
C VAL A 174 -3.67 -21.37 -3.57
N GLU A 175 -3.92 -22.67 -3.80
CA GLU A 175 -5.16 -23.34 -3.39
C GLU A 175 -5.35 -23.29 -1.87
N GLU A 176 -4.33 -23.63 -1.08
CA GLU A 176 -4.40 -23.52 0.38
C GLU A 176 -4.53 -22.06 0.86
N LEU A 177 -3.88 -21.13 0.16
CA LEU A 177 -3.98 -19.70 0.46
C LEU A 177 -5.43 -19.21 0.23
N VAL A 178 -6.05 -19.59 -0.89
CA VAL A 178 -7.43 -19.28 -1.24
C VAL A 178 -8.37 -19.92 -0.23
N GLN A 179 -8.22 -21.22 0.06
CA GLN A 179 -9.06 -21.92 1.02
C GLN A 179 -9.02 -21.25 2.40
N ARG A 180 -7.84 -21.00 2.95
CA ARG A 180 -7.68 -20.30 4.25
C ARG A 180 -8.23 -18.88 4.21
N HIS A 181 -8.14 -18.20 3.07
CA HIS A 181 -8.70 -16.87 2.91
C HIS A 181 -10.23 -16.90 2.85
N THR A 182 -10.82 -17.84 2.12
CA THR A 182 -12.26 -18.04 2.00
C THR A 182 -12.85 -18.43 3.35
N GLU A 183 -12.28 -19.41 4.05
CA GLU A 183 -12.71 -19.81 5.40
C GLU A 183 -12.68 -18.63 6.38
N ARG A 184 -11.58 -17.86 6.40
CA ARG A 184 -11.47 -16.67 7.26
C ARG A 184 -12.40 -15.54 6.84
N GLN A 185 -12.63 -15.34 5.55
CA GLN A 185 -13.55 -14.31 5.05
C GLN A 185 -15.00 -14.70 5.32
N ASP A 186 -15.33 -15.98 5.21
CA ASP A 186 -16.65 -16.47 5.55
C ASP A 186 -16.87 -16.35 7.06
N ASP A 187 -15.95 -16.79 7.94
CA ASP A 187 -16.08 -16.60 9.40
C ASP A 187 -16.33 -15.13 9.80
N PHE A 188 -15.52 -14.20 9.30
CA PHE A 188 -15.72 -12.77 9.59
C PHE A 188 -16.93 -12.18 8.86
N GLY A 189 -17.30 -12.73 7.71
CA GLY A 189 -18.50 -12.37 6.96
C GLY A 189 -19.77 -12.77 7.70
N ARG A 190 -19.83 -13.99 8.28
CA ARG A 190 -20.93 -14.48 9.11
C ARG A 190 -21.12 -13.63 10.35
N VAL A 191 -20.02 -13.39 11.09
CA VAL A 191 -20.04 -12.53 12.28
C VAL A 191 -20.51 -11.12 11.93
N LEU A 192 -20.05 -10.55 10.81
CA LEU A 192 -20.49 -9.23 10.38
C LEU A 192 -21.96 -9.22 9.94
N ALA A 193 -22.43 -10.26 9.25
CA ALA A 193 -23.82 -10.38 8.82
C ALA A 193 -24.78 -10.37 10.02
N GLY A 194 -24.49 -11.18 11.06
CA GLY A 194 -25.26 -11.17 12.31
C GLY A 194 -25.25 -9.80 12.98
N ILE A 195 -24.09 -9.14 13.07
CA ILE A 195 -24.00 -7.79 13.64
C ILE A 195 -24.81 -6.76 12.83
N VAL A 196 -24.80 -6.84 11.51
CA VAL A 196 -25.58 -5.94 10.65
C VAL A 196 -27.07 -6.14 10.87
N LEU A 197 -27.54 -7.40 10.95
CA LEU A 197 -28.94 -7.73 11.24
C LEU A 197 -29.35 -7.22 12.63
N ASP A 198 -28.54 -7.48 13.66
CA ASP A 198 -28.80 -7.03 15.03
C ASP A 198 -28.89 -5.51 15.14
N VAL A 199 -27.98 -4.79 14.47
CA VAL A 199 -27.95 -3.31 14.49
C VAL A 199 -29.08 -2.72 13.63
N ALA A 200 -29.49 -3.41 12.56
CA ALA A 200 -30.56 -2.95 11.69
C ALA A 200 -31.94 -3.14 12.28
N GLY A 201 -32.16 -4.20 13.07
CA GLY A 201 -33.51 -4.62 13.43
C GLY A 201 -34.32 -4.84 12.15
N ASP A 202 -35.41 -4.09 11.96
CA ASP A 202 -36.22 -4.11 10.74
C ASP A 202 -35.82 -3.09 9.67
N ALA A 203 -34.91 -2.16 9.98
CA ALA A 203 -34.52 -1.08 9.07
C ALA A 203 -33.80 -1.60 7.81
N THR A 204 -33.92 -0.88 6.70
CA THR A 204 -33.25 -1.18 5.42
C THR A 204 -31.89 -0.51 5.27
N SER A 205 -31.49 0.32 6.24
CA SER A 205 -30.22 1.05 6.24
C SER A 205 -29.79 1.38 7.66
N VAL A 206 -28.50 1.23 7.96
CA VAL A 206 -27.93 1.45 9.30
C VAL A 206 -26.76 2.44 9.30
N PRO A 207 -26.58 3.22 10.39
CA PRO A 207 -25.36 4.01 10.56
C PRO A 207 -24.13 3.12 10.63
N ARG A 208 -23.12 3.40 9.78
CA ARG A 208 -21.88 2.61 9.74
C ARG A 208 -21.13 2.65 11.07
N ALA A 209 -21.24 3.76 11.80
CA ALA A 209 -20.63 3.91 13.13
C ALA A 209 -21.20 2.92 14.16
N ALA A 210 -22.49 2.59 14.09
CA ALA A 210 -23.13 1.63 14.98
C ALA A 210 -22.62 0.21 14.71
N VAL A 211 -22.55 -0.18 13.42
CA VAL A 211 -21.96 -1.47 12.99
C VAL A 211 -20.49 -1.57 13.41
N ALA A 212 -19.71 -0.50 13.24
CA ALA A 212 -18.31 -0.49 13.63
C ALA A 212 -18.10 -0.63 15.15
N THR A 213 -19.00 -0.06 15.95
CA THR A 213 -18.98 -0.17 17.40
C THR A 213 -19.29 -1.58 17.85
N ALA A 214 -20.37 -2.17 17.32
CA ALA A 214 -20.75 -3.55 17.61
C ALA A 214 -19.65 -4.53 17.18
N TRP A 215 -19.08 -4.35 15.98
CA TRP A 215 -17.95 -5.14 15.49
C TRP A 215 -16.75 -5.13 16.44
N LYS A 216 -16.30 -3.94 16.88
CA LYS A 216 -15.14 -3.86 17.78
C LYS A 216 -15.41 -4.60 19.08
N ARG A 217 -16.62 -4.52 19.63
CA ARG A 217 -17.00 -5.23 20.85
C ARG A 217 -16.98 -6.76 20.66
N THR A 218 -17.42 -7.26 19.52
CA THR A 218 -17.52 -8.69 19.25
C THR A 218 -16.18 -9.30 18.81
N VAL A 219 -15.46 -8.63 17.91
CA VAL A 219 -14.26 -9.19 17.25
C VAL A 219 -12.97 -8.81 17.95
N ALA A 220 -12.86 -7.66 18.60
CA ALA A 220 -11.61 -7.32 19.29
C ALA A 220 -11.21 -8.35 20.36
N PRO A 221 -12.11 -8.94 21.17
CA PRO A 221 -11.75 -9.96 22.16
C PRO A 221 -11.22 -11.27 21.55
N THR A 222 -11.70 -11.67 20.37
CA THR A 222 -11.35 -12.96 19.73
C THR A 222 -10.00 -12.94 19.02
N LEU A 223 -9.41 -11.77 18.84
CA LEU A 223 -8.11 -11.59 18.22
C LEU A 223 -6.97 -11.86 19.23
N ALA A 224 -6.02 -12.71 18.84
CA ALA A 224 -4.88 -13.05 19.69
C ALA A 224 -4.06 -11.78 20.04
N PRO A 225 -3.59 -11.63 21.29
CA PRO A 225 -2.76 -10.49 21.71
C PRO A 225 -1.52 -10.30 20.83
N GLU A 226 -0.91 -11.39 20.39
CA GLU A 226 0.28 -11.40 19.54
C GLU A 226 -0.05 -10.84 18.15
N GLN A 227 -1.20 -11.20 17.58
CA GLN A 227 -1.68 -10.67 16.30
C GLN A 227 -2.02 -9.18 16.41
N LYS A 228 -2.63 -8.76 17.52
CA LYS A 228 -2.90 -7.34 17.78
C LYS A 228 -1.61 -6.55 17.90
N ALA A 229 -0.62 -7.08 18.63
CA ALA A 229 0.68 -6.45 18.82
C ALA A 229 1.49 -6.41 17.52
N GLU A 230 1.51 -7.50 16.75
CA GLU A 230 2.17 -7.55 15.44
C GLU A 230 1.50 -6.58 14.45
N PHE A 231 0.17 -6.49 14.47
CA PHE A 231 -0.57 -5.56 13.63
C PHE A 231 -0.40 -4.10 14.06
N ALA A 232 -0.39 -3.83 15.36
CA ALA A 232 -0.10 -2.51 15.93
C ALA A 232 1.36 -2.09 15.64
N ALA A 233 2.31 -3.02 15.72
CA ALA A 233 3.72 -2.81 15.36
C ALA A 233 3.92 -2.51 13.86
N LYS A 234 2.94 -2.87 13.01
CA LYS A 234 2.90 -2.49 11.59
C LYS A 234 2.33 -1.08 11.37
N GLY A 235 1.95 -0.34 12.42
CA GLY A 235 1.38 1.01 12.33
C GLY A 235 -0.04 1.08 11.73
N LYS A 236 -0.68 -0.07 11.48
CA LYS A 236 -1.94 -0.18 10.72
C LYS A 236 -3.20 0.14 11.54
N GLY A 237 -3.05 0.83 12.67
CA GLY A 237 -4.15 1.09 13.60
C GLY A 237 -4.69 -0.20 14.24
N SER A 238 -6.01 -0.36 14.27
CA SER A 238 -6.65 -1.52 14.92
C SER A 238 -6.85 -2.68 13.95
N LEU A 239 -6.34 -3.86 14.30
CA LEU A 239 -6.59 -5.12 13.57
C LEU A 239 -8.08 -5.40 13.42
N ALA A 240 -8.89 -5.04 14.42
CA ALA A 240 -10.34 -5.19 14.35
C ALA A 240 -10.94 -4.29 13.25
N THR A 241 -10.49 -3.03 13.14
CA THR A 241 -10.96 -2.12 12.07
C THR A 241 -10.57 -2.62 10.68
N GLU A 242 -9.37 -3.17 10.53
CA GLU A 242 -8.93 -3.75 9.26
C GLU A 242 -9.77 -4.97 8.86
N LYS A 243 -10.05 -5.86 9.82
CA LYS A 243 -10.93 -7.02 9.57
C LYS A 243 -12.36 -6.59 9.24
N LEU A 244 -12.89 -5.55 9.88
CA LEU A 244 -14.19 -4.97 9.53
C LEU A 244 -14.22 -4.48 8.09
N ARG A 245 -13.18 -3.76 7.65
CA ARG A 245 -13.07 -3.25 6.28
C ARG A 245 -13.11 -4.39 5.27
N LYS A 246 -12.36 -5.47 5.53
CA LYS A 246 -12.34 -6.66 4.65
C LYS A 246 -13.67 -7.40 4.63
N ALA A 247 -14.30 -7.60 5.79
CA ALA A 247 -15.60 -8.25 5.90
C ALA A 247 -16.72 -7.43 5.22
N LEU A 248 -16.72 -6.11 5.37
CA LEU A 248 -17.66 -5.24 4.64
C LEU A 248 -17.49 -5.37 3.13
N GLY A 249 -16.24 -5.37 2.64
CA GLY A 249 -15.98 -5.59 1.22
C GLY A 249 -16.43 -6.97 0.72
N HIS A 250 -16.40 -8.00 1.57
CA HIS A 250 -16.95 -9.33 1.26
C HIS A 250 -18.46 -9.29 1.08
N LEU A 251 -19.19 -8.70 2.04
CA LEU A 251 -20.64 -8.57 1.95
C LEU A 251 -21.08 -7.72 0.75
N GLU A 252 -20.33 -6.66 0.42
CA GLU A 252 -20.58 -5.84 -0.78
C GLU A 252 -20.39 -6.63 -2.08
N ARG A 253 -19.34 -7.46 -2.17
CA ARG A 253 -19.12 -8.32 -3.36
C ARG A 253 -20.19 -9.40 -3.52
N LYS A 254 -20.72 -9.93 -2.41
CA LYS A 254 -21.88 -10.83 -2.42
C LYS A 254 -23.21 -10.11 -2.73
N GLY A 255 -23.18 -8.78 -2.89
CA GLY A 255 -24.38 -7.99 -3.18
C GLY A 255 -25.36 -7.89 -2.00
N LEU A 256 -24.90 -8.17 -0.77
CA LEU A 256 -25.75 -8.21 0.42
C LEU A 256 -25.96 -6.82 1.04
N VAL A 257 -24.95 -5.96 0.91
CA VAL A 257 -24.95 -4.60 1.47
C VAL A 257 -24.29 -3.61 0.53
N LYS A 258 -24.53 -2.31 0.74
CA LYS A 258 -23.88 -1.23 0.01
C LYS A 258 -23.57 -0.05 0.92
N ARG A 259 -22.37 0.50 0.84
CA ARG A 259 -22.05 1.79 1.49
C ARG A 259 -22.73 2.95 0.76
N SER A 260 -23.37 3.81 1.52
CA SER A 260 -23.99 5.06 1.06
C SER A 260 -23.60 6.23 1.96
N GLU A 261 -23.67 7.44 1.42
CA GLU A 261 -23.50 8.68 2.17
C GLU A 261 -24.86 9.34 2.35
N ALA A 262 -25.13 9.79 3.57
CA ALA A 262 -26.32 10.55 3.93
C ALA A 262 -25.91 11.83 4.69
N ALA A 263 -26.86 12.74 4.89
CA ALA A 263 -26.62 14.03 5.55
C ALA A 263 -26.11 13.89 7.01
N ASP A 264 -26.40 12.74 7.65
CA ASP A 264 -25.99 12.38 9.01
C ASP A 264 -24.69 11.55 9.06
N GLY A 265 -24.08 11.23 7.91
CA GLY A 265 -22.82 10.52 7.79
C GLY A 265 -22.88 9.26 6.91
N GLN A 266 -21.91 8.36 7.10
CA GLN A 266 -21.82 7.12 6.33
C GLN A 266 -22.82 6.07 6.81
N ARG A 267 -23.56 5.50 5.86
CA ARG A 267 -24.56 4.45 6.09
C ARG A 267 -24.20 3.16 5.36
N LEU A 268 -24.86 2.08 5.77
CA LEU A 268 -24.80 0.78 5.13
C LEU A 268 -26.24 0.36 4.80
N ASP A 269 -26.55 0.33 3.52
CA ASP A 269 -27.85 -0.11 3.00
C ASP A 269 -27.85 -1.63 2.86
N LEU A 270 -28.94 -2.27 3.30
CA LEU A 270 -29.13 -3.70 3.20
C LEU A 270 -29.81 -3.99 1.85
N LEU A 271 -29.11 -4.71 0.97
CA LEU A 271 -29.60 -5.05 -0.36
C LEU A 271 -30.34 -6.39 -0.38
N ASP A 272 -29.86 -7.35 0.42
CA ASP A 272 -30.44 -8.68 0.56
C ASP A 272 -30.43 -9.11 2.02
N ARG A 273 -31.53 -8.84 2.74
CA ARG A 273 -31.69 -9.24 4.15
C ARG A 273 -31.67 -10.76 4.31
N ARG A 274 -32.34 -11.49 3.42
CA ARG A 274 -32.41 -12.95 3.50
C ARG A 274 -31.04 -13.58 3.29
N GLY A 275 -30.27 -13.08 2.32
CA GLY A 275 -28.89 -13.51 2.12
C GLY A 275 -27.96 -13.17 3.30
N LEU A 276 -28.26 -12.12 4.08
CA LEU A 276 -27.56 -11.85 5.33
C LEU A 276 -27.95 -12.84 6.44
N GLU A 277 -29.23 -13.21 6.55
CA GLU A 277 -29.73 -14.21 7.49
C GLU A 277 -29.12 -15.59 7.19
N ASP A 278 -29.20 -16.04 5.94
CA ASP A 278 -28.62 -17.31 5.49
C ASP A 278 -27.10 -17.36 5.72
N LEU A 279 -26.40 -16.23 5.55
CA LEU A 279 -24.96 -16.14 5.83
C LEU A 279 -24.67 -16.14 7.34
N ALA A 280 -25.51 -15.50 8.16
CA ALA A 280 -25.34 -15.44 9.61
C ALA A 280 -25.63 -16.80 10.28
N ASP A 281 -26.61 -17.56 9.75
CA ASP A 281 -27.04 -18.87 10.23
C ASP A 281 -26.19 -20.05 9.72
N GLY A 282 -25.35 -19.79 8.71
CA GLY A 282 -24.54 -20.78 8.01
C GLY A 282 -23.54 -21.53 8.88
#